data_AF-A0AAU3RN99-F1
#
_entry.id   AF-A0AAU3RN99-F1
#
_cell.length_a   1.000
_cell.length_b   1.000
_cell.length_c   1.000
_cell.angle_alpha   90.00
_cell.angle_beta   90.00
_cell.angle_gamma   90.00
#
_symmetry.space_group_name_H-M   'P 1'
#
loop_
_entity.id
_entity.type
_entity.pdbx_description
1 polymer ?
#
loop_
_entity_poly.entity_id
_entity_poly.type
_entity_poly.pdbx_seq_one_letter_code
_entity_poly.pdbx_strand_id
1 'polypeptide(L)'
;MDWTFKCHGGVAAALGAALLVLVALTWLPGTLPLTASGWPMAAIAVLLFPVFTSALVRMFLMRADRHLIWLAFRCLPRKVQTGLAALAISGVGITVIGTAAGEGNLQAAEVKDGRYFAFDTAPLARGTVEISQGQYQAVLESDQRSMLAIPGLLFIGAAYVVLTAGELRRADRGSTPS
;
A
#
# COMPACT_ATOMS: atom_id res chain seq x y z
N MET A 1 6.87 19.46 -15.41
CA MET A 1 7.42 18.41 -14.56
C MET A 1 8.26 17.48 -15.42
N ASP A 2 9.44 17.08 -14.92
CA ASP A 2 10.35 16.18 -15.65
C ASP A 2 9.74 14.80 -15.87
N TRP A 3 10.16 14.15 -16.95
CA TRP A 3 9.69 12.82 -17.35
C TRP A 3 9.87 11.77 -16.25
N THR A 4 10.97 11.82 -15.52
CA THR A 4 11.29 10.82 -14.47
C THR A 4 10.28 10.83 -13.32
N PHE A 5 9.78 12.01 -12.91
CA PHE A 5 8.75 12.11 -11.86
C PHE A 5 7.39 11.62 -12.36
N LYS A 6 7.03 11.92 -13.62
CA LYS A 6 5.80 11.40 -14.22
C LYS A 6 5.82 9.88 -14.31
N CYS A 7 6.92 9.30 -14.79
CA CYS A 7 7.06 7.86 -14.96
C CYS A 7 7.05 7.14 -13.60
N HIS A 8 7.88 7.58 -12.65
CA HIS A 8 7.95 6.97 -11.31
C HIS A 8 6.64 7.14 -10.54
N GLY A 9 6.06 8.34 -10.53
CA GLY A 9 4.77 8.57 -9.88
C GLY A 9 3.62 7.79 -10.53
N GLY A 10 3.62 7.68 -11.86
CA GLY A 10 2.64 6.90 -12.62
C GLY A 10 2.74 5.40 -12.33
N VAL A 11 3.96 4.83 -12.35
CA VAL A 11 4.19 3.42 -12.00
C VAL A 11 3.76 3.14 -10.56
N ALA A 12 4.12 4.01 -9.62
CA ALA A 12 3.70 3.87 -8.23
C ALA A 12 2.17 3.91 -8.09
N ALA A 13 1.48 4.85 -8.77
CA ALA A 13 0.02 4.92 -8.75
C ALA A 13 -0.62 3.67 -9.37
N ALA A 14 -0.08 3.16 -10.47
CA ALA A 14 -0.58 1.96 -11.15
C ALA A 14 -0.41 0.71 -10.28
N LEU A 15 0.76 0.52 -9.64
CA LEU A 15 1.00 -0.58 -8.71
C LEU A 15 0.08 -0.49 -7.49
N GLY A 16 -0.09 0.70 -6.91
CA GLY A 16 -1.00 0.92 -5.79
C GLY A 16 -2.45 0.60 -6.16
N ALA A 17 -2.92 1.08 -7.32
CA ALA A 17 -4.25 0.79 -7.83
C ALA A 17 -4.47 -0.71 -8.09
N ALA A 18 -3.50 -1.39 -8.71
CA ALA A 18 -3.55 -2.82 -8.96
C ALA A 18 -3.67 -3.61 -7.65
N LEU A 19 -2.90 -3.24 -6.62
CA LEU A 19 -3.01 -3.87 -5.31
C LEU A 19 -4.37 -3.61 -4.65
N LEU A 20 -4.92 -2.39 -4.73
CA LEU A 20 -6.27 -2.12 -4.21
C LEU A 20 -7.35 -2.94 -4.93
N VAL A 21 -7.23 -3.14 -6.25
CA VAL A 21 -8.13 -4.02 -7.00
C VAL A 21 -7.98 -5.47 -6.52
N LEU A 22 -6.75 -5.95 -6.34
CA LEU A 22 -6.53 -7.30 -5.81
C LEU A 22 -7.09 -7.47 -4.40
N VAL A 23 -6.95 -6.48 -3.52
CA VAL A 23 -7.63 -6.51 -2.21
C VAL A 23 -9.14 -6.57 -2.40
N ALA A 24 -9.70 -5.75 -3.30
CA ALA A 24 -11.14 -5.71 -3.54
C ALA A 24 -11.68 -7.08 -3.99
N LEU A 25 -10.91 -7.81 -4.79
CA LEU A 25 -11.27 -9.14 -5.25
C LEU A 25 -11.26 -10.20 -4.14
N THR A 26 -10.58 -9.97 -3.00
CA THR A 26 -10.61 -10.90 -1.85
C THR A 26 -11.96 -10.94 -1.12
N TRP A 27 -12.89 -10.01 -1.41
CA TRP A 27 -14.26 -10.07 -0.92
C TRP A 27 -15.20 -10.87 -1.83
N LEU A 28 -14.74 -11.29 -3.01
CA LEU A 28 -15.50 -12.20 -3.85
C LEU A 28 -15.33 -13.63 -3.35
N PRO A 29 -16.38 -14.48 -3.41
CA PRO A 29 -16.28 -15.87 -3.03
C PRO A 29 -15.27 -16.60 -3.95
N GLY A 30 -14.25 -17.19 -3.35
CA GLY A 30 -13.17 -17.92 -4.02
C GLY A 30 -11.78 -17.45 -3.58
N THR A 31 -10.84 -18.37 -3.45
CA THR A 31 -9.45 -18.03 -3.11
C THR A 31 -8.75 -17.45 -4.34
N LEU A 32 -8.17 -16.27 -4.23
CA LEU A 32 -7.23 -15.79 -5.25
C LEU A 32 -6.02 -16.74 -5.29
N PRO A 33 -5.73 -17.43 -6.40
CA PRO A 33 -4.66 -18.43 -6.45
C PRO A 33 -3.25 -17.84 -6.25
N LEU A 34 -3.14 -16.51 -6.24
CA LEU A 34 -1.90 -15.78 -6.02
C LEU A 34 -1.35 -16.04 -4.61
N THR A 35 -2.22 -16.11 -3.61
CA THR A 35 -1.82 -16.04 -2.19
C THR A 35 -1.43 -17.38 -1.59
N ALA A 36 -1.68 -18.49 -2.30
CA ALA A 36 -1.25 -19.84 -1.89
C ALA A 36 0.27 -20.04 -1.94
N SER A 37 1.01 -19.06 -2.45
CA SER A 37 2.46 -19.11 -2.62
C SER A 37 3.11 -17.84 -2.08
N GLY A 38 4.32 -17.93 -1.52
CA GLY A 38 5.02 -16.79 -0.91
C GLY A 38 5.66 -15.82 -1.92
N TRP A 39 5.72 -16.17 -3.22
CA TRP A 39 6.41 -15.35 -4.23
C TRP A 39 5.77 -13.98 -4.51
N PRO A 40 4.43 -13.78 -4.47
CA PRO A 40 3.85 -12.46 -4.71
C PRO A 40 4.24 -11.47 -3.61
N MET A 41 4.35 -11.93 -2.36
CA MET A 41 4.83 -11.10 -1.26
C MET A 41 6.27 -10.66 -1.52
N ALA A 42 7.14 -11.59 -1.95
CA ALA A 42 8.51 -11.25 -2.32
C ALA A 42 8.55 -10.26 -3.50
N ALA A 43 7.72 -10.45 -4.53
CA ALA A 43 7.63 -9.54 -5.67
C ALA A 43 7.15 -8.13 -5.26
N ILE A 44 6.12 -8.04 -4.42
CA ILE A 44 5.64 -6.77 -3.86
C ILE A 44 6.75 -6.09 -3.07
N ALA A 45 7.45 -6.82 -2.20
CA ALA A 45 8.55 -6.26 -1.42
C ALA A 45 9.70 -5.75 -2.30
N VAL A 46 10.12 -6.53 -3.29
CA VAL A 46 11.19 -6.18 -4.25
C VAL A 46 10.82 -4.96 -5.09
N LEU A 47 9.55 -4.76 -5.43
CA LEU A 47 9.09 -3.57 -6.15
C LEU A 47 8.91 -2.37 -5.23
N LEU A 48 8.32 -2.58 -4.05
CA LEU A 48 8.00 -1.52 -3.11
C LEU A 48 9.26 -0.86 -2.59
N PHE A 49 10.28 -1.65 -2.22
CA PHE A 49 11.51 -1.15 -1.63
C PHE A 49 12.20 -0.05 -2.49
N PRO A 50 12.55 -0.28 -3.77
CA PRO A 50 13.18 0.75 -4.59
C PRO A 50 12.25 1.92 -4.91
N VAL A 51 10.96 1.65 -5.18
CA VAL A 51 9.98 2.70 -5.55
C VAL A 51 9.75 3.66 -4.38
N PHE A 52 9.51 3.11 -3.19
CA PHE A 52 9.24 3.89 -1.99
C PHE A 52 10.51 4.56 -1.45
N THR A 53 11.64 3.86 -1.40
CA THR A 53 12.92 4.44 -0.95
C THR A 53 13.34 5.60 -1.86
N SER A 54 13.22 5.45 -3.19
CA SER A 54 13.52 6.57 -4.10
C SER A 54 12.59 7.77 -3.88
N ALA A 55 11.31 7.54 -3.59
CA ALA A 55 10.36 8.61 -3.26
C ALA A 55 10.78 9.35 -1.98
N LEU A 56 11.11 8.61 -0.92
CA LEU A 56 11.59 9.19 0.34
C LEU A 56 12.89 9.97 0.16
N VAL A 57 13.88 9.39 -0.53
CA VAL A 57 15.15 10.09 -0.81
C VAL A 57 14.89 11.41 -1.53
N ARG A 58 14.02 11.43 -2.56
CA ARG A 58 13.66 12.68 -3.25
C ARG A 58 13.00 13.68 -2.28
N MET A 59 12.08 13.22 -1.44
CA MET A 59 11.41 14.05 -0.44
C MET A 59 12.41 14.69 0.54
N PHE A 60 13.31 13.89 1.10
CA PHE A 60 14.34 14.34 2.04
C PHE A 60 15.32 15.31 1.38
N LEU A 61 15.74 15.06 0.14
CA LEU A 61 16.67 15.93 -0.59
C LEU A 61 16.07 17.31 -0.89
N MET A 62 14.76 17.42 -1.09
CA MET A 62 14.13 18.72 -1.35
C MET A 62 13.98 19.58 -0.09
N ARG A 63 14.10 19.00 1.13
CA ARG A 63 13.91 19.69 2.41
C ARG A 63 12.64 20.56 2.47
N ALA A 64 11.62 20.19 1.70
CA ALA A 64 10.40 20.96 1.57
C ALA A 64 9.56 20.82 2.84
N ASP A 65 9.05 21.95 3.34
CA ASP A 65 8.11 21.92 4.44
C ASP A 65 6.74 21.40 3.99
N ARG A 66 5.89 21.06 4.96
CA ARG A 66 4.55 20.51 4.67
C ARG A 66 3.71 21.48 3.83
N HIS A 67 3.91 22.79 4.01
CA HIS A 67 3.19 23.83 3.30
C HIS A 67 3.55 23.84 1.80
N LEU A 68 4.84 23.79 1.46
CA LEU A 68 5.32 23.73 0.08
C LEU A 68 4.88 22.44 -0.62
N ILE A 69 4.91 21.31 0.08
CA ILE A 69 4.43 20.03 -0.47
C ILE A 69 2.93 20.13 -0.79
N TRP A 70 2.14 20.71 0.10
CA TRP A 70 0.70 20.90 -0.11
C TRP A 70 0.41 21.87 -1.26
N LEU A 71 1.15 22.97 -1.36
CA LEU A 71 1.01 23.92 -2.45
C LEU A 71 1.37 23.27 -3.79
N ALA A 72 2.48 22.53 -3.85
CA ALA A 72 2.91 21.78 -5.04
C ALA A 72 1.86 20.74 -5.46
N PHE A 73 1.23 20.06 -4.51
CA PHE A 73 0.11 19.16 -4.79
C PHE A 73 -1.07 19.89 -5.45
N ARG A 74 -1.45 21.06 -4.93
CA ARG A 74 -2.53 21.87 -5.51
C ARG A 74 -2.22 22.39 -6.91
N CYS A 75 -0.94 22.45 -7.29
CA CYS A 75 -0.49 22.82 -8.64
C CYS A 75 -0.48 21.65 -9.64
N LEU A 76 -0.72 20.40 -9.20
CA LEU A 76 -0.87 19.25 -10.10
C LEU A 76 -2.13 19.40 -10.98
N PRO A 77 -2.18 18.75 -12.16
CA PRO A 77 -3.40 18.69 -12.95
C PRO A 77 -4.57 18.13 -12.13
N ARG A 78 -5.76 18.73 -12.25
CA ARG A 78 -6.96 18.36 -11.48
C ARG A 78 -7.26 16.86 -11.53
N LYS A 79 -7.09 16.23 -12.71
CA LYS A 79 -7.29 14.79 -12.92
C LYS A 79 -6.37 13.93 -12.05
N VAL A 80 -5.11 14.36 -11.86
CA VAL A 80 -4.12 13.66 -11.04
C VAL A 80 -4.47 13.82 -9.56
N GLN A 81 -4.86 15.02 -9.14
CA GLN A 81 -5.31 15.27 -7.76
C GLN A 81 -6.51 14.40 -7.40
N THR A 82 -7.54 14.38 -8.26
CA THR A 82 -8.75 13.57 -8.04
C THR A 82 -8.44 12.08 -8.06
N GLY A 83 -7.56 11.63 -8.96
CA GLY A 83 -7.15 10.22 -9.04
C GLY A 83 -6.41 9.77 -7.77
N LEU A 84 -5.42 10.55 -7.31
CA LEU A 84 -4.70 10.26 -6.07
C LEU A 84 -5.61 10.31 -4.84
N ALA A 85 -6.51 11.30 -4.78
CA ALA A 85 -7.48 11.40 -3.70
C ALA A 85 -8.44 10.20 -3.66
N ALA A 86 -8.97 9.79 -4.82
CA ALA A 86 -9.82 8.61 -4.92
C ALA A 86 -9.07 7.35 -4.47
N LEU A 87 -7.85 7.13 -4.97
CA LEU A 87 -7.02 5.99 -4.57
C LEU A 87 -6.72 5.99 -3.06
N ALA A 88 -6.39 7.15 -2.48
CA ALA A 88 -6.12 7.27 -1.06
C ALA A 88 -7.38 6.96 -0.22
N ILE A 89 -8.53 7.54 -0.57
CA ILE A 89 -9.80 7.29 0.12
C ILE A 89 -10.19 5.81 0.02
N SER A 90 -10.10 5.22 -1.18
CA SER A 90 -10.38 3.80 -1.39
C SER A 90 -9.43 2.91 -0.58
N GLY A 91 -8.13 3.18 -0.60
CA GLY A 91 -7.15 2.39 0.15
C GLY A 91 -7.35 2.48 1.67
N VAL A 92 -7.64 3.67 2.19
CA VAL A 92 -7.96 3.86 3.61
C VAL A 92 -9.26 3.13 3.97
N GLY A 93 -10.32 3.28 3.16
CA GLY A 93 -11.58 2.59 3.39
C GLY A 93 -11.43 1.07 3.40
N ILE A 94 -10.72 0.52 2.40
CA ILE A 94 -10.38 -0.91 2.30
C ILE A 94 -9.63 -1.39 3.55
N THR A 95 -8.65 -0.62 4.03
CA THR A 95 -7.87 -0.97 5.21
C THR A 95 -8.74 -0.98 6.46
N VAL A 96 -9.55 0.07 6.67
CA VAL A 96 -10.46 0.17 7.81
C VAL A 96 -11.47 -0.98 7.82
N ILE A 97 -12.11 -1.25 6.68
CA ILE A 97 -13.06 -2.37 6.55
C ILE A 97 -12.37 -3.71 6.80
N GLY A 98 -11.19 -3.93 6.22
CA GLY A 98 -10.41 -5.16 6.42
C GLY A 98 -10.04 -5.40 7.88
N THR A 99 -9.61 -4.35 8.60
CA THR A 99 -9.27 -4.45 10.03
C THR A 99 -10.50 -4.66 10.93
N ALA A 100 -11.63 -4.03 10.59
CA ALA A 100 -12.86 -4.17 11.37
C ALA A 100 -13.52 -5.55 11.19
N ALA A 101 -13.30 -6.19 10.04
CA ALA A 101 -13.86 -7.49 9.70
C ALA A 101 -12.95 -8.69 10.02
N GLY A 102 -11.71 -8.46 10.49
CA GLY A 102 -10.74 -9.52 10.75
C GLY A 102 -10.79 -10.08 12.18
N GLU A 103 -10.29 -11.30 12.35
CA GLU A 103 -10.06 -12.00 13.62
C GLU A 103 -8.96 -11.33 14.49
N GLY A 104 -9.14 -10.06 14.84
CA GLY A 104 -8.38 -9.34 15.86
C GLY A 104 -6.87 -9.58 15.86
N ASN A 105 -6.39 -10.35 16.84
CA ASN A 105 -4.97 -10.60 17.11
C ASN A 105 -4.42 -11.88 16.43
N LEU A 106 -5.24 -12.65 15.70
CA LEU A 106 -4.80 -13.88 15.04
C LEU A 106 -4.22 -13.58 13.65
N GLN A 107 -3.04 -14.11 13.37
CA GLN A 107 -2.31 -13.93 12.11
C GLN A 107 -1.52 -15.19 11.76
N ALA A 108 -0.94 -15.26 10.56
CA ALA A 108 -0.05 -16.33 10.12
C ALA A 108 -0.68 -17.73 10.27
N ALA A 109 -1.84 -17.91 9.64
CA ALA A 109 -2.55 -19.18 9.65
C ALA A 109 -1.72 -20.31 9.00
N GLU A 110 -1.66 -21.47 9.65
CA GLU A 110 -0.86 -22.62 9.23
C GLU A 110 -1.63 -23.94 9.43
N VAL A 111 -1.36 -24.93 8.58
CA VAL A 111 -1.87 -26.30 8.73
C VAL A 111 -0.72 -27.22 9.12
N LYS A 112 -0.85 -27.90 10.27
CA LYS A 112 0.11 -28.92 10.74
C LYS A 112 -0.64 -30.20 11.09
N ASP A 113 -0.23 -31.31 10.48
CA ASP A 113 -0.79 -32.65 10.73
C ASP A 113 -2.33 -32.70 10.65
N GLY A 114 -2.93 -31.96 9.71
CA GLY A 114 -4.38 -31.89 9.52
C GLY A 114 -5.14 -31.02 10.53
N ARG A 115 -4.43 -30.35 11.45
CA ARG A 115 -4.97 -29.37 12.39
C ARG A 115 -4.62 -27.95 11.95
N TYR A 116 -5.48 -27.01 12.30
CA TYR A 116 -5.35 -25.61 11.91
C TYR A 116 -4.81 -24.79 13.07
N PHE A 117 -3.84 -23.93 12.80
CA PHE A 117 -3.20 -23.07 13.78
C PHE A 117 -3.14 -21.64 13.29
N ALA A 118 -3.06 -20.69 14.21
CA ALA A 118 -2.68 -19.30 13.94
C ALA A 118 -1.81 -18.78 15.08
N PHE A 119 -1.06 -17.71 14.80
CA PHE A 119 -0.28 -16.98 15.79
C PHE A 119 -1.13 -15.87 16.40
N ASP A 120 -1.38 -15.94 17.70
CA ASP A 120 -2.01 -14.87 18.47
C ASP A 120 -0.95 -13.82 18.85
N THR A 121 -1.20 -12.56 18.50
CA THR A 121 -0.35 -11.42 18.84
C THR A 121 -0.80 -10.68 20.10
N ALA A 122 -1.86 -11.13 20.79
CA ALA A 122 -2.38 -10.49 21.98
C ALA A 122 -1.30 -10.41 23.08
N PRO A 123 -1.14 -9.26 23.77
CA PRO A 123 -0.06 -9.06 24.74
C PRO A 123 0.06 -10.11 25.85
N LEU A 124 -1.06 -10.76 26.21
CA LEU A 124 -1.14 -11.75 27.29
C LEU A 124 -1.35 -13.20 26.81
N ALA A 125 -1.59 -13.42 25.52
CA ALA A 125 -1.87 -14.75 24.95
C ALA A 125 -0.95 -15.07 23.75
N ARG A 126 0.20 -14.38 23.68
CA ARG A 126 1.09 -14.45 22.51
C ARG A 126 1.60 -15.87 22.28
N GLY A 127 1.34 -16.43 21.10
CA GLY A 127 1.79 -17.76 20.76
C GLY A 127 0.97 -18.43 19.66
N THR A 128 1.40 -19.62 19.23
CA THR A 128 0.64 -20.43 18.27
C THR A 128 -0.50 -21.15 18.98
N VAL A 129 -1.72 -20.95 18.52
CA VAL A 129 -2.94 -21.54 19.06
C VAL A 129 -3.64 -22.39 18.01
N GLU A 130 -4.23 -23.50 18.43
CA GLU A 130 -5.08 -24.34 17.57
C GLU A 130 -6.43 -23.63 17.38
N ILE A 131 -6.91 -23.57 16.15
CA ILE A 131 -8.13 -22.85 15.76
C ILE A 131 -9.05 -23.75 14.94
N SER A 132 -10.32 -23.37 14.85
CA SER A 132 -11.26 -24.05 13.97
C SER A 132 -10.94 -23.79 12.49
N GLN A 133 -11.42 -24.67 11.60
CA GLN A 133 -11.27 -24.48 10.15
C GLN A 133 -11.90 -23.16 9.66
N GLY A 134 -13.03 -22.75 10.23
CA GLY A 134 -13.67 -21.48 9.87
C GLY A 134 -12.82 -20.27 10.24
N GLN A 135 -12.24 -20.27 11.44
CA GLN A 135 -11.30 -19.23 11.87
C GLN A 135 -10.03 -19.22 11.00
N TYR A 136 -9.53 -20.39 10.61
CA TYR A 136 -8.38 -20.48 9.71
C TYR A 136 -8.63 -19.78 8.38
N GLN A 137 -9.80 -19.99 7.78
CA GLN A 137 -10.17 -19.30 6.53
C GLN A 137 -10.28 -17.78 6.74
N ALA A 138 -10.89 -17.35 7.84
CA ALA A 138 -11.05 -15.93 8.13
C ALA A 138 -9.69 -15.22 8.38
N VAL A 139 -8.76 -15.87 9.10
CA VAL A 139 -7.39 -15.37 9.29
C VAL A 139 -6.64 -15.31 7.95
N LEU A 140 -6.75 -16.33 7.10
CA LEU A 140 -6.13 -16.30 5.77
C LEU A 140 -6.62 -15.13 4.92
N GLU A 141 -7.93 -14.90 4.89
CA GLU A 141 -8.50 -13.78 4.13
C GLU A 141 -8.05 -12.43 4.71
N SER A 142 -7.99 -12.30 6.04
CA SER A 142 -7.52 -11.11 6.73
C SER A 142 -6.03 -10.81 6.43
N ASP A 143 -5.18 -11.82 6.50
CA ASP A 143 -3.74 -11.72 6.20
C ASP A 143 -3.52 -11.31 4.74
N GLN A 144 -4.28 -11.88 3.79
CA GLN A 144 -4.20 -11.52 2.38
C GLN A 144 -4.61 -10.07 2.12
N ARG A 145 -5.69 -9.60 2.75
CA ARG A 145 -6.13 -8.21 2.65
C ARG A 145 -5.05 -7.27 3.16
N SER A 146 -4.47 -7.56 4.32
CA SER A 146 -3.41 -6.76 4.92
C SER A 146 -2.13 -6.75 4.07
N MET A 147 -1.75 -7.93 3.53
CA MET A 147 -0.60 -8.11 2.65
C MET A 147 -0.68 -7.26 1.38
N LEU A 148 -1.88 -7.01 0.87
CA LEU A 148 -2.08 -6.23 -0.36
C LEU A 148 -2.39 -4.76 -0.08
N ALA A 149 -3.20 -4.46 0.96
CA ALA A 149 -3.67 -3.11 1.27
C ALA A 149 -2.54 -2.20 1.76
N ILE A 150 -1.67 -2.68 2.66
CA ILE A 150 -0.59 -1.86 3.23
C ILE A 150 0.42 -1.46 2.14
N PRO A 151 0.99 -2.39 1.33
CA PRO A 151 1.86 -2.01 0.22
C PRO A 151 1.16 -1.13 -0.82
N GLY A 152 -0.13 -1.38 -1.09
CA GLY A 152 -0.93 -0.56 -2.00
C GLY A 152 -0.99 0.91 -1.56
N LEU A 153 -1.26 1.17 -0.28
CA LEU A 153 -1.23 2.51 0.30
C LEU A 153 0.16 3.14 0.25
N LEU A 154 1.22 2.38 0.51
CA LEU A 154 2.60 2.88 0.43
C LEU A 154 2.98 3.28 -0.99
N PHE A 155 2.57 2.53 -2.01
CA PHE A 155 2.74 2.91 -3.42
C PHE A 155 1.96 4.18 -3.77
N ILE A 156 0.73 4.34 -3.30
CA ILE A 156 -0.06 5.56 -3.50
C ILE A 156 0.62 6.75 -2.82
N GLY A 157 1.16 6.56 -1.62
CA GLY A 157 1.97 7.56 -0.91
C GLY A 157 3.23 7.94 -1.69
N ALA A 158 3.96 6.97 -2.23
CA ALA A 158 5.11 7.23 -3.10
C ALA A 158 4.71 8.03 -4.36
N ALA A 159 3.58 7.68 -4.99
CA ALA A 159 3.06 8.42 -6.14
C ALA A 159 2.79 9.90 -5.79
N TYR A 160 2.11 10.14 -4.67
CA TYR A 160 1.88 11.49 -4.15
C TYR A 160 3.19 12.25 -3.94
N VAL A 161 4.15 11.66 -3.23
CA VAL A 161 5.45 12.28 -2.92
C VAL A 161 6.22 12.60 -4.21
N VAL A 162 6.31 11.66 -5.15
CA VAL A 162 7.08 11.84 -6.39
C VAL A 162 6.44 12.88 -7.31
N LEU A 163 5.11 12.89 -7.44
CA LEU A 163 4.44 13.85 -8.30
C LEU A 163 4.50 15.27 -7.72
N THR A 164 4.33 15.42 -6.41
CA THR A 164 4.49 16.71 -5.73
C THR A 164 5.94 17.21 -5.81
N ALA A 165 6.92 16.31 -5.62
CA ALA A 165 8.34 16.60 -5.81
C ALA A 165 8.66 17.16 -7.21
N GLY A 166 8.12 16.52 -8.24
CA GLY A 166 8.35 16.93 -9.62
C GLY A 166 7.70 18.27 -9.97
N GLU A 167 6.62 18.63 -9.27
CA GLU A 167 6.00 19.95 -9.38
C GLU A 167 6.79 21.04 -8.66
N LEU A 168 7.27 20.76 -7.45
CA LEU A 168 8.13 21.68 -6.72
C LEU A 168 9.41 21.99 -7.52
N ARG A 169 10.08 20.95 -8.05
CA ARG A 169 11.26 21.12 -8.90
C ARG A 169 10.97 21.91 -10.18
N ARG A 170 9.77 21.78 -10.75
CA ARG A 170 9.35 22.59 -11.90
C ARG A 170 9.27 24.07 -11.50
N ALA A 171 8.68 24.37 -10.35
CA ALA A 171 8.54 25.74 -9.85
C ALA A 171 9.89 26.39 -9.57
N ASP A 172 10.81 25.68 -8.91
CA ASP A 172 12.16 26.18 -8.59
C ASP A 172 12.94 26.57 -9.86
N ARG A 173 12.87 25.75 -10.91
CA ARG A 173 13.52 26.04 -12.20
C ARG A 173 12.89 27.20 -12.96
N GLY A 174 11.60 27.46 -12.75
CA GLY A 174 10.93 28.63 -13.34
C GLY A 174 11.24 29.94 -12.60
N SER A 175 11.83 29.85 -11.40
CA SER A 175 12.10 30.98 -10.50
C SER A 175 13.55 31.45 -10.54
N THR A 176 14.43 30.72 -11.23
CA THR A 176 15.83 31.10 -11.44
C THR A 176 15.93 31.91 -12.73
N PRO A 177 16.22 33.23 -12.66
CA PRO A 177 16.44 34.03 -13.87
C PRO A 177 17.68 33.52 -14.60
N SER A 178 17.57 33.37 -15.93
CA SER A 178 18.69 33.07 -16.84
C SER A 178 19.68 34.21 -16.93
#